data_AF-A0A4Y1ZDC1-F1
#
_entry.id   AF-A0A4Y1ZDC1-F1
#
_cell.length_a   1.000
_cell.length_b   1.000
_cell.length_c   1.000
_cell.angle_alpha   90.00
_cell.angle_beta   90.00
_cell.angle_gamma   90.00
#
_symmetry.space_group_name_H-M   'P 1'
#
loop_
_entity.id
_entity.type
_entity.pdbx_description
1 polymer ?
#
loop_
_entity_poly.entity_id
_entity_poly.type
_entity_poly.pdbx_seq_one_letter_code
_entity_poly.pdbx_strand_id
1 'polypeptide(L)' 'MITGDNEKTAAAVQKASGVSRYIANCLPENKAMEIQKMNQAYGHVAMCGDGINDTPALAQASVGIAMGAGMMLH' A
#
# COMPACT_ATOMS: atom_id res chain seq x y z
N MET A 1 3.84 -1.73 5.57
CA MET A 1 4.29 -1.27 4.24
C MET A 1 4.02 -2.35 3.22
N ILE A 2 3.43 -2.04 2.07
CA ILE A 2 3.19 -2.99 0.98
C ILE A 2 3.97 -2.47 -0.24
N THR A 3 4.80 -3.31 -0.86
CA THR A 3 5.56 -2.94 -2.06
C THR A 3 5.59 -4.09 -3.08
N GLY A 4 5.68 -3.72 -4.36
CA GLY A 4 5.97 -4.65 -5.46
C GLY A 4 7.45 -5.00 -5.58
N ASP A 5 8.33 -4.29 -4.86
CA ASP A 5 9.77 -4.55 -4.88
C ASP A 5 10.13 -5.89 -4.26
N ASN A 6 11.32 -6.38 -4.62
CA ASN A 6 11.87 -7.58 -4.02
C ASN A 6 12.15 -7.42 -2.51
N GLU A 7 12.24 -8.56 -1.82
CA GLU A 7 12.44 -8.60 -0.37
C GLU A 7 13.66 -7.82 0.11
N LYS A 8 14.78 -7.85 -0.64
CA LYS A 8 15.99 -7.09 -0.27
C LYS A 8 15.72 -5.59 -0.19
N THR A 9 15.02 -5.06 -1.19
CA THR A 9 14.71 -3.63 -1.27
C THR A 9 13.68 -3.25 -0.21
N ALA A 10 12.63 -4.06 -0.06
CA ALA A 10 11.61 -3.85 0.96
C ALA A 10 12.18 -3.87 2.38
N ALA A 11 13.09 -4.81 2.69
CA ALA A 11 13.76 -4.89 3.98
C ALA A 11 14.66 -3.67 4.25
N ALA A 12 15.38 -3.19 3.24
CA ALA A 12 16.22 -2.00 3.36
C ALA A 12 15.37 -0.76 3.69
N VAL A 13 14.26 -0.56 2.97
CA VAL A 13 13.33 0.56 3.21
C VAL A 13 12.65 0.41 4.56
N GLN A 14 12.25 -0.80 4.96
CA GLN A 14 11.67 -1.05 6.27
C GLN A 14 12.63 -0.66 7.40
N LYS A 15 13.90 -1.06 7.31
CA LYS A 15 14.92 -0.72 8.29
C LYS A 15 15.18 0.78 8.36
N ALA A 16 15.15 1.47 7.22
CA ALA A 16 15.35 2.91 7.15
C ALA A 16 14.15 3.72 7.68
N SER A 17 12.93 3.25 7.43
CA SER A 17 11.68 3.94 7.81
C SER A 17 11.16 3.57 9.20
N GLY A 18 11.68 2.52 9.83
CA GLY A 18 11.24 2.05 11.15
C GLY A 18 9.89 1.32 11.13
N VAL A 19 9.39 0.92 9.96
CA VAL A 19 8.10 0.23 9.84
C VAL A 19 8.18 -1.16 10.50
N SER A 20 7.17 -1.56 11.28
CA SER A 20 7.21 -2.83 12.01
C SER A 20 6.98 -4.07 11.13
N ARG A 21 6.23 -3.93 10.03
CA ARG A 21 5.88 -5.02 9.11
C ARG A 21 5.85 -4.56 7.65
N TYR A 22 6.39 -5.38 6.77
CA TYR A 22 6.31 -5.15 5.33
C TYR A 22 5.88 -6.41 4.56
N ILE A 23 5.36 -6.20 3.37
CA ILE A 23 5.01 -7.23 2.39
C ILE A 23 5.70 -6.85 1.08
N ALA A 24 6.54 -7.74 0.57
CA ALA A 24 7.33 -7.55 -0.65
C ALA A 24 6.80 -8.43 -1.80
N ASN A 25 7.25 -8.17 -3.03
CA ASN A 25 6.83 -8.85 -4.25
C ASN A 25 5.30 -8.88 -4.42
N CYS A 26 4.61 -7.84 -3.94
CA CYS A 26 3.15 -7.79 -4.00
C CYS A 26 2.69 -7.34 -5.38
N LEU A 27 2.09 -8.28 -6.14
CA LEU A 27 1.42 -7.95 -7.40
C LEU A 27 0.26 -6.98 -7.16
N PRO A 28 -0.09 -6.12 -8.14
CA PRO A 28 -1.19 -5.16 -8.00
C PRO A 28 -2.52 -5.82 -7.57
N GLU A 29 -2.80 -7.01 -8.12
CA GLU A 29 -4.00 -7.81 -7.82
C GLU A 29 -4.04 -8.28 -6.36
N ASN A 30 -2.87 -8.52 -5.77
CA ASN A 30 -2.74 -8.98 -4.39
C ASN A 30 -2.79 -7.83 -3.38
N LYS A 31 -2.44 -6.60 -3.78
CA LYS A 31 -2.46 -5.42 -2.89
C LYS A 31 -3.86 -5.17 -2.32
N ALA A 32 -4.90 -5.23 -3.16
CA ALA A 32 -6.28 -4.98 -2.73
C ALA A 32 -6.76 -6.04 -1.72
N MET A 33 -6.48 -7.33 -1.99
CA MET A 33 -6.81 -8.41 -1.05
C MET A 33 -6.10 -8.25 0.29
N GLU A 34 -4.85 -7.82 0.28
CA GLU A 34 -4.07 -7.68 1.50
C GLU A 34 -4.54 -6.50 2.36
N ILE A 35 -4.96 -5.40 1.72
CA ILE A 35 -5.63 -4.29 2.40
C ILE A 35 -6.96 -4.73 2.99
N GLN A 36 -7.76 -5.51 2.25
CA GLN A 36 -9.02 -6.04 2.77
C GLN A 36 -8.78 -6.91 4.02
N LYS A 37 -7.78 -7.80 4.01
CA LYS A 37 -7.41 -8.58 5.19
C LYS A 37 -6.97 -7.72 6.36
N MET A 38 -6.15 -6.69 6.11
CA MET A 38 -5.74 -5.75 7.16
C MET A 38 -6.94 -4.97 7.71
N ASN A 39 -7.88 -4.59 6.86
CA ASN A 39 -9.08 -3.87 7.28
C ASN A 39 -9.99 -4.77 8.14
N GLN A 40 -10.09 -6.05 7.82
CA GLN A 40 -10.79 -7.03 8.67
C GLN A 40 -10.08 -7.28 9.99
N ALA A 41 -8.75 -7.34 10.00
CA ALA A 41 -7.95 -7.64 11.19
C ALA A 41 -7.82 -6.45 12.16
N TYR A 42 -7.74 -5.22 11.64
CA TYR A 42 -7.42 -4.01 12.40
C TYR A 42 -8.55 -2.97 12.38
N GLY A 43 -9.63 -3.21 11.63
CA GLY A 43 -10.81 -2.35 11.54
C GLY A 43 -10.67 -1.17 10.59
N HIS A 44 -9.58 -0.41 10.72
CA HIS A 44 -9.30 0.77 9.88
C HIS A 44 -7.87 0.76 9.33
N VAL A 45 -7.77 0.86 8.01
CA VAL A 45 -6.48 0.92 7.30
C VAL A 45 -6.35 2.25 6.59
N ALA A 46 -5.23 2.92 6.82
CA ALA A 46 -4.79 4.04 5.99
C ALA A 46 -3.78 3.52 4.95
N MET A 47 -4.02 3.82 3.67
CA MET A 47 -3.09 3.51 2.59
C MET A 47 -2.53 4.82 2.01
N CYS A 48 -1.22 4.84 1.78
CA CYS A 48 -0.54 5.91 1.06
C CYS A 48 0.10 5.34 -0.22
N GLY A 49 -0.16 5.94 -1.38
CA GLY A 49 0.29 5.42 -2.69
C GLY A 49 0.32 6.49 -3.77
N ASP A 50 0.81 6.16 -4.96
CA ASP A 50 1.01 7.13 -6.06
C ASP A 50 -0.29 7.59 -6.77
N GLY A 51 -1.42 6.98 -6.43
CA GLY A 51 -2.74 7.35 -6.93
C GLY A 51 -3.05 6.86 -8.35
N ILE A 52 -2.07 6.34 -9.10
CA ILE A 52 -2.27 5.80 -10.46
C ILE A 52 -2.23 4.27 -10.40
N ASN A 53 -1.12 3.70 -9.90
CA ASN A 53 -0.93 2.26 -9.82
C ASN A 53 -1.63 1.64 -8.61
N ASP A 54 -1.83 2.44 -7.56
CA ASP A 54 -2.42 2.00 -6.29
C ASP A 54 -3.92 2.32 -6.17
N THR A 55 -4.58 2.77 -7.25
CA THR A 55 -6.01 3.17 -7.24
C THR A 55 -6.95 2.13 -6.62
N PRO A 56 -6.89 0.82 -7.00
CA PRO A 56 -7.81 -0.18 -6.43
C PRO A 56 -7.57 -0.39 -4.93
N ALA A 57 -6.33 -0.25 -4.51
CA ALA A 57 -5.87 -0.45 -3.15
C ALA A 57 -6.25 0.77 -2.26
N LEU A 58 -6.14 1.99 -2.79
CA LEU A 58 -6.56 3.23 -2.14
C LEU A 58 -8.08 3.28 -1.94
N ALA A 59 -8.86 2.82 -2.92
CA ALA A 59 -10.32 2.75 -2.82
C ALA A 59 -10.80 1.76 -1.74
N GLN A 60 -9.99 0.75 -1.43
CA GLN A 60 -10.34 -0.28 -0.44
C GLN A 60 -9.94 0.11 1.00
N ALA A 61 -9.05 1.10 1.15
CA ALA A 61 -8.61 1.61 2.44
C ALA A 61 -9.71 2.45 3.11
N SER A 62 -9.70 2.51 4.45
CA SER A 62 -10.56 3.44 5.19
C SER A 62 -10.17 4.89 4.94
N VAL A 63 -8.86 5.13 4.75
CA VAL A 63 -8.29 6.43 4.39
C VAL A 63 -7.26 6.23 3.30
N GLY A 64 -7.51 6.75 2.10
CA GLY A 64 -6.56 6.74 0.99
C GLY A 64 -5.83 8.08 0.87
N ILE A 65 -4.50 8.07 0.92
CA ILE A 65 -3.64 9.23 0.68
C ILE A 65 -2.92 8.98 -0.65
N ALA A 66 -3.40 9.62 -1.71
CA ALA A 66 -2.72 9.61 -3.00
C ALA A 66 -1.65 10.71 -3.01
N MET A 67 -0.39 10.30 -3.06
CA MET A 67 0.74 11.18 -3.32
C MET A 67 0.92 11.29 -4.83
N GLY A 68 0.26 12.26 -5.46
CA GLY A 68 0.35 12.42 -6.89
C GLY A 68 0.17 13.85 -7.37
N ALA A 69 1.14 14.31 -8.16
CA ALA A 69 0.88 15.18 -9.31
C ALA A 69 0.04 14.48 -10.42
N GLY A 70 -0.69 13.41 -10.10
CA GLY A 70 -1.36 12.51 -11.05
C GLY A 70 -2.83 12.24 -10.77
N MET A 71 -3.46 12.95 -9.84
CA MET A 71 -4.92 12.88 -9.67
C MET A 71 -5.59 13.85 -10.64
N MET A 72 -5.93 13.40 -11.85
CA MET A 72 -6.97 14.05 -12.64
C MET A 72 -8.31 13.46 -12.22
N LEU A 73 -9.01 14.15 -11.32
CA LEU A 73 -10.42 13.94 -11.06
C LEU A 73 -11.21 14.48 -12.27
N HIS A 74 -12.03 13.62 -12.89
CA HIS A 74 -13.17 13.99 -13.70
C HIS A 74 -14.42 13.38 -13.08
#